data_AF-A0A924SAP9-F1
#
_entry.id   AF-A0A924SAP9-F1
#
_cell.length_a   1.000
_cell.length_b   1.000
_cell.length_c   1.000
_cell.angle_alpha   90.00
_cell.angle_beta   90.00
_cell.angle_gamma   90.00
#
_symmetry.space_group_name_H-M   'P 1'
#
loop_
_entity.id
_entity.type
_entity.pdbx_description
1 polymer ?
#
loop_
_entity_poly.entity_id
_entity_poly.type
_entity_poly.pdbx_seq_one_letter_code
_entity_poly.pdbx_strand_id
1 'polypeptide(L)'
;MDCEVNGWILLAHPLFLDQLDALTQSSAAEHSGGGGQGPSTKLLAHVLDLIFEKIPQDPPNPNYRHGGALGGGHREWFRAKTGNGRFRLFFRFDSKASVIVYAWLNDEQTLRTYDSPTDAYTVFTRMLAGGHPPSDWVALRAEASDKKAVTPVANPASCRPAGAGARGTRSGRRRVRS
;
A
#
# COMPACT_ATOMS: atom_id res chain seq x y z
N MET A 1 3.29 -5.94 5.96
CA MET A 1 3.33 -4.61 6.59
C MET A 1 1.97 -4.44 7.19
N ASP A 2 1.88 -4.49 8.51
CA ASP A 2 0.59 -4.53 9.20
C ASP A 2 0.54 -3.32 10.14
N CYS A 3 -0.06 -2.24 9.67
CA CYS A 3 -0.15 -1.00 10.44
C CYS A 3 -1.57 -0.45 10.46
N GLU A 4 -1.94 0.17 11.57
CA GLU A 4 -3.22 0.84 11.74
C GLU A 4 -3.02 2.35 11.61
N VAL A 5 -3.79 2.98 10.71
CA VAL A 5 -3.76 4.43 10.45
C VAL A 5 -5.19 4.93 10.25
N ASN A 6 -5.61 5.95 11.00
CA ASN A 6 -6.98 6.49 10.96
C ASN A 6 -8.08 5.41 11.14
N GLY A 7 -7.80 4.37 11.93
CA GLY A 7 -8.71 3.24 12.14
C GLY A 7 -8.76 2.22 10.99
N TRP A 8 -7.89 2.37 9.98
CA TRP A 8 -7.72 1.41 8.89
C TRP A 8 -6.50 0.52 9.12
N ILE A 9 -6.69 -0.78 8.96
CA ILE A 9 -5.61 -1.76 8.87
C ILE A 9 -5.07 -1.71 7.44
N LEU A 10 -3.82 -1.30 7.30
CA LEU A 10 -3.10 -1.26 6.04
C LEU A 10 -2.31 -2.55 5.88
N LEU A 11 -2.54 -3.23 4.76
CA LEU A 11 -1.83 -4.43 4.34
C LEU A 11 -1.14 -4.16 2.99
N ALA A 12 0.01 -4.78 2.81
CA ALA A 12 0.80 -4.66 1.60
C ALA A 12 1.01 -6.04 0.98
N HIS A 13 0.55 -6.19 -0.26
CA HIS A 13 0.76 -7.40 -1.05
C HIS A 13 2.26 -7.55 -1.40
N PRO A 14 2.80 -8.78 -1.51
CA PRO A 14 4.20 -9.01 -1.90
C PRO A 14 4.62 -8.25 -3.17
N LEU A 15 3.77 -8.24 -4.20
CA LEU A 15 3.99 -7.48 -5.45
C LEU A 15 4.20 -5.98 -5.23
N PHE A 16 3.53 -5.38 -4.24
CA PHE A 16 3.75 -3.98 -3.90
C PHE A 16 5.02 -3.79 -3.08
N LEU A 17 5.33 -4.73 -2.19
CA LEU A 17 6.52 -4.67 -1.35
C LEU A 17 7.80 -4.78 -2.16
N ASP A 18 7.85 -5.69 -3.14
CA ASP A 18 9.00 -5.82 -4.04
C ASP A 18 9.29 -4.48 -4.76
N GLN A 19 8.23 -3.78 -5.19
CA GLN A 19 8.33 -2.47 -5.85
C GLN A 19 8.75 -1.36 -4.88
N LEU A 20 8.20 -1.37 -3.66
CA LEU A 20 8.55 -0.41 -2.62
C LEU A 20 10.00 -0.58 -2.15
N ASP A 21 10.48 -1.81 -2.04
CA ASP A 21 11.85 -2.14 -1.66
C ASP A 21 12.83 -1.70 -2.75
N ALA A 22 12.54 -2.00 -4.02
CA ALA A 22 13.33 -1.52 -5.15
C ALA A 22 13.42 0.02 -5.17
N LEU A 23 12.28 0.70 -5.00
CA LEU A 23 12.22 2.16 -4.94
C LEU A 23 13.02 2.73 -3.75
N THR A 24 12.97 2.05 -2.60
CA THR A 24 13.73 2.43 -1.40
C THR A 24 15.23 2.30 -1.63
N GLN A 25 15.68 1.23 -2.29
CA GLN A 25 17.09 1.05 -2.65
C GLN A 25 17.57 2.12 -3.63
N SER A 26 16.79 2.44 -4.66
CA SER A 26 17.09 3.53 -5.60
C SER A 26 17.18 4.89 -4.88
N SER A 27 16.25 5.17 -3.96
CA SER A 27 16.29 6.37 -3.13
C SER A 27 17.55 6.44 -2.26
N ALA A 28 17.98 5.33 -1.66
CA ALA A 28 19.19 5.30 -0.83
C ALA A 28 20.48 5.54 -1.66
N ALA A 29 20.53 4.98 -2.88
CA ALA A 29 21.63 5.19 -3.81
C ALA A 29 21.76 6.67 -4.23
N GLU A 30 20.63 7.36 -4.48
CA GLU A 30 20.61 8.80 -4.79
C GLU A 30 21.19 9.66 -3.65
N HIS A 31 20.83 9.37 -2.40
CA HIS A 31 21.34 10.12 -1.24
C HIS A 31 22.85 9.94 -1.04
N SER A 32 23.37 8.75 -1.34
CA SER A 32 24.80 8.44 -1.16
C SER A 32 25.70 9.22 -2.13
N GLY A 33 25.13 9.80 -3.21
CA GLY A 33 25.86 10.57 -4.22
C GLY A 33 26.02 12.07 -3.92
N GLY A 34 25.54 12.57 -2.77
CA GLY A 34 25.78 13.94 -2.32
C GLY A 34 25.00 15.05 -3.04
N GLY A 35 24.04 14.72 -3.91
CA GLY A 35 23.31 15.69 -4.73
C GLY A 35 21.79 15.63 -4.57
N GLY A 36 21.22 16.48 -3.69
CA GLY A 36 19.79 16.81 -3.64
C GLY A 36 18.79 15.65 -3.53
N GLN A 37 17.49 15.99 -3.50
CA GLN A 37 16.41 14.99 -3.54
C GLN A 37 16.24 14.49 -4.97
N GLY A 38 16.77 13.29 -5.27
CA GLY A 38 16.64 12.65 -6.57
C GLY A 38 15.21 12.20 -6.89
N PRO A 39 14.93 11.79 -8.14
CA PRO A 39 13.60 11.38 -8.58
C PRO A 39 13.00 10.23 -7.75
N SER A 40 13.80 9.22 -7.41
CA SER A 40 13.36 8.05 -6.64
C SER A 40 13.01 8.45 -5.21
N THR A 41 13.79 9.35 -4.62
CA THR A 41 13.50 9.89 -3.28
C THR A 41 12.16 10.62 -3.25
N LYS A 42 11.91 11.48 -4.24
CA LYS A 42 10.64 12.21 -4.33
C LYS A 42 9.47 11.26 -4.55
N LEU A 43 9.64 10.28 -5.43
CA LEU A 43 8.62 9.28 -5.68
C LEU A 43 8.30 8.47 -4.41
N LEU A 44 9.33 8.01 -3.68
CA LEU A 44 9.16 7.31 -2.41
C LEU A 44 8.36 8.18 -1.42
N ALA A 45 8.76 9.43 -1.21
CA ALA A 45 8.03 10.34 -0.33
C ALA A 45 6.55 10.48 -0.71
N HIS A 46 6.24 10.61 -2.01
CA HIS A 46 4.85 10.68 -2.46
C HIS A 46 4.09 9.36 -2.30
N VAL A 47 4.75 8.21 -2.46
CA VAL A 47 4.13 6.90 -2.23
C VAL A 47 3.82 6.72 -0.75
N LEU A 48 4.74 7.09 0.14
CA LEU A 48 4.53 7.06 1.60
C LEU A 48 3.38 7.97 2.02
N ASP A 49 3.32 9.20 1.49
CA ASP A 49 2.21 10.14 1.70
C ASP A 49 0.87 9.57 1.20
N LEU A 50 0.85 8.86 0.07
CA LEU A 50 -0.34 8.18 -0.40
C LEU A 50 -0.82 7.07 0.54
N ILE A 51 0.07 6.17 0.94
CA ILE A 51 -0.32 4.97 1.71
C ILE A 51 -0.62 5.27 3.17
N PHE A 52 0.00 6.30 3.75
CA PHE A 52 -0.18 6.63 5.17
C PHE A 52 -1.15 7.78 5.41
N GLU A 53 -1.22 8.75 4.51
CA GLU A 53 -2.03 9.95 4.77
C GLU A 53 -3.23 9.99 3.81
N LYS A 54 -3.02 10.07 2.50
CA LYS A 54 -4.12 10.41 1.57
C LYS A 54 -5.15 9.31 1.35
N ILE A 55 -4.73 8.05 1.21
CA ILE A 55 -5.66 6.94 0.95
C ILE A 55 -6.44 6.60 2.23
N PRO A 56 -5.83 6.43 3.42
CA PRO A 56 -6.57 6.08 4.63
C PRO A 56 -7.57 7.15 5.10
N GLN A 57 -7.43 8.42 4.70
CA GLN A 57 -8.38 9.48 5.04
C GLN A 57 -9.75 9.27 4.38
N ASP A 58 -9.78 8.83 3.12
CA ASP A 58 -11.01 8.58 2.37
C ASP A 58 -10.77 7.51 1.27
N PRO A 59 -10.68 6.22 1.64
CA PRO A 59 -10.49 5.15 0.64
C PRO A 59 -11.57 5.10 -0.45
N PRO A 60 -12.88 5.34 -0.17
CA PRO A 60 -13.91 5.31 -1.21
C PRO A 60 -13.93 6.54 -2.13
N ASN A 61 -12.96 7.45 -2.03
CA ASN A 61 -12.94 8.69 -2.80
C ASN A 61 -13.13 8.43 -4.32
N PRO A 62 -14.09 9.11 -4.98
CA PRO A 62 -14.32 8.95 -6.42
C PRO A 62 -13.09 9.22 -7.29
N ASN A 63 -12.15 10.05 -6.84
CA ASN A 63 -10.89 10.34 -7.56
C ASN A 63 -10.01 9.09 -7.73
N TYR A 64 -10.16 8.09 -6.85
CA TYR A 64 -9.45 6.83 -6.95
C TYR A 64 -10.12 5.83 -7.89
N ARG A 65 -11.30 6.14 -8.44
CA ARG A 65 -11.91 5.28 -9.47
C ARG A 65 -11.11 5.36 -10.76
N HIS A 66 -10.87 4.22 -11.39
CA HIS A 66 -10.16 4.13 -12.66
C HIS A 66 -11.08 4.37 -13.88
N GLY A 67 -12.39 4.54 -13.68
CA GLY A 67 -13.34 4.91 -14.74
C GLY A 67 -13.43 3.93 -15.91
N GLY A 68 -13.20 2.63 -15.66
CA GLY A 68 -13.22 1.60 -16.71
C GLY A 68 -11.86 1.33 -17.37
N ALA A 69 -10.79 2.01 -16.97
CA ALA A 69 -9.45 1.79 -17.55
C ALA A 69 -8.84 0.39 -17.31
N LEU A 70 -9.37 -0.40 -16.36
CA LEU A 70 -9.02 -1.82 -16.17
C LEU A 70 -9.99 -2.76 -16.89
N GLY A 71 -10.88 -2.24 -17.74
CA GLY A 71 -11.99 -3.00 -18.29
C GLY A 71 -13.17 -3.13 -17.33
N GLY A 72 -14.29 -3.67 -17.82
CA GLY A 72 -15.57 -3.72 -17.11
C GLY A 72 -15.63 -4.68 -15.90
N GLY A 73 -14.64 -5.57 -15.76
CA GLY A 73 -14.64 -6.64 -14.75
C GLY A 73 -13.88 -6.36 -13.45
N HIS A 74 -13.22 -5.20 -13.32
CA HIS A 74 -12.27 -4.92 -12.22
C HIS A 74 -12.64 -3.69 -11.39
N ARG A 75 -13.94 -3.44 -11.21
CA ARG A 75 -14.49 -2.24 -10.55
C ARG A 75 -14.15 -2.16 -9.06
N GLU A 76 -13.80 -3.29 -8.46
CA GLU A 76 -13.34 -3.43 -7.09
C GLU A 76 -11.96 -2.81 -6.86
N TRP A 77 -11.17 -2.64 -7.92
CA TRP A 77 -9.86 -2.00 -7.85
C TRP A 77 -9.95 -0.48 -7.86
N PHE A 78 -9.11 0.15 -7.06
CA PHE A 78 -8.92 1.59 -6.99
C PHE A 78 -7.51 1.93 -7.44
N ARG A 79 -7.33 3.18 -7.87
CA ARG A 79 -6.07 3.69 -8.41
C ARG A 79 -5.80 5.09 -7.88
N ALA A 80 -4.74 5.24 -7.10
CA ALA A 80 -4.15 6.53 -6.75
C ALA A 80 -3.04 6.91 -7.75
N LYS A 81 -2.92 8.19 -8.08
CA LYS A 81 -1.90 8.72 -9.02
C LYS A 81 -0.80 9.44 -8.25
N THR A 82 0.45 9.26 -8.65
CA THR A 82 1.60 10.00 -8.11
C THR A 82 2.67 10.27 -9.18
N GLY A 83 3.68 11.08 -8.84
CA GLY A 83 4.77 11.49 -9.73
C GLY A 83 4.25 12.10 -11.03
N ASN A 84 3.43 13.14 -10.92
CA ASN A 84 2.76 13.81 -12.05
C ASN A 84 1.89 12.89 -12.90
N GLY A 85 1.29 11.85 -12.30
CA GLY A 85 0.37 10.93 -12.97
C GLY A 85 1.03 9.83 -13.79
N ARG A 86 2.36 9.72 -13.69
CA ARG A 86 3.17 8.66 -14.32
C ARG A 86 3.02 7.33 -13.58
N PHE A 87 2.92 7.40 -12.25
CA PHE A 87 2.83 6.25 -11.37
C PHE A 87 1.40 6.09 -10.83
N ARG A 88 1.00 4.84 -10.65
CA ARG A 88 -0.32 4.38 -10.27
C ARG A 88 -0.15 3.31 -9.20
N LEU A 89 -0.68 3.60 -8.03
CA LEU A 89 -0.83 2.63 -6.96
C LEU A 89 -2.23 2.03 -7.07
N PHE A 90 -2.29 0.72 -7.26
CA PHE A 90 -3.53 -0.05 -7.26
C PHE A 90 -3.79 -0.65 -5.89
N PHE A 91 -5.01 -0.49 -5.40
CA PHE A 91 -5.41 -0.95 -4.08
C PHE A 91 -6.88 -1.39 -4.05
N ARG A 92 -7.23 -2.15 -3.01
CA ARG A 92 -8.61 -2.50 -2.65
C ARG A 92 -8.83 -2.18 -1.18
N PHE A 93 -10.09 -2.05 -0.79
CA PHE A 93 -10.45 -1.92 0.62
C PHE A 93 -11.77 -2.61 0.93
N ASP A 94 -11.97 -2.89 2.21
CA ASP A 94 -13.23 -3.31 2.79
C ASP A 94 -13.59 -2.35 3.92
N SER A 95 -14.63 -1.53 3.70
CA SER A 95 -15.11 -0.57 4.70
C SER A 95 -15.72 -1.22 5.94
N LYS A 96 -16.22 -2.46 5.85
CA LYS A 96 -16.80 -3.16 7.01
C LYS A 96 -15.71 -3.64 7.95
N ALA A 97 -14.60 -4.12 7.38
CA ALA A 97 -13.44 -4.57 8.14
C ALA A 97 -12.43 -3.45 8.45
N SER A 98 -12.63 -2.26 7.87
CA SER A 98 -11.65 -1.16 7.85
C SER A 98 -10.26 -1.65 7.42
N VAL A 99 -10.18 -2.37 6.31
CA VAL A 99 -8.91 -2.90 5.77
C VAL A 99 -8.63 -2.28 4.41
N ILE A 100 -7.38 -1.89 4.17
CA ILE A 100 -6.86 -1.45 2.87
C ILE A 100 -5.73 -2.40 2.46
N VAL A 101 -5.78 -2.93 1.24
CA VAL A 101 -4.72 -3.74 0.66
C VAL A 101 -4.10 -2.99 -0.51
N TYR A 102 -2.84 -2.60 -0.36
CA TYR A 102 -2.01 -2.06 -1.43
C TYR A 102 -1.41 -3.22 -2.24
N ALA A 103 -1.80 -3.34 -3.51
CA ALA A 103 -1.50 -4.53 -4.29
C ALA A 103 -0.33 -4.38 -5.25
N TRP A 104 -0.22 -3.23 -5.94
CA TRP A 104 0.84 -3.03 -6.91
C TRP A 104 1.05 -1.54 -7.24
N LEU A 105 2.32 -1.13 -7.38
CA LEU A 105 2.74 0.17 -7.89
C LEU A 105 3.48 -0.07 -9.21
N ASN A 106 3.10 0.63 -10.28
CA ASN A 106 3.88 0.56 -11.51
C ASN A 106 5.24 1.25 -11.34
N ASP A 107 6.23 0.82 -12.11
CA ASP A 107 7.60 1.32 -12.09
C ASP A 107 7.91 2.20 -13.31
N GLU A 108 9.19 2.57 -13.45
CA GLU A 108 9.70 3.35 -14.60
C GLU A 108 9.72 2.55 -15.91
N GLN A 109 9.66 1.23 -15.85
CA GLN A 109 9.58 0.35 -17.03
C GLN A 109 8.12 0.20 -17.51
N THR A 110 7.15 0.50 -16.64
CA THR A 110 5.71 0.34 -16.86
C THR A 110 4.96 1.68 -16.81
N LEU A 111 5.55 2.73 -17.38
CA LEU A 111 4.97 4.07 -17.46
C LEU A 111 3.72 4.11 -18.34
N ARG A 112 2.79 5.05 -18.05
CA ARG A 112 1.61 5.26 -18.89
C ARG A 112 2.02 5.61 -20.32
N THR A 113 1.74 4.70 -21.23
CA THR A 113 1.90 4.92 -22.66
C THR A 113 0.69 4.28 -23.30
N TYR A 114 -0.24 5.11 -23.79
CA TYR A 114 -1.49 4.62 -24.37
C TYR A 114 -1.17 3.59 -25.47
N ASP A 115 -1.88 2.46 -25.44
CA ASP A 115 -1.67 1.29 -26.32
C ASP A 115 -0.30 0.58 -26.22
N SER A 116 0.50 0.86 -25.18
CA SER A 116 1.75 0.11 -24.95
C SER A 116 1.49 -1.22 -24.22
N PRO A 117 2.20 -2.30 -24.59
CA PRO A 117 2.23 -3.54 -23.80
C PRO A 117 2.81 -3.34 -22.39
N THR A 118 3.54 -2.24 -22.16
CA THR A 118 4.10 -1.85 -20.86
C THR A 118 3.24 -0.83 -20.11
N ASP A 119 2.08 -0.43 -20.65
CA ASP A 119 1.18 0.47 -19.94
C ASP A 119 0.73 -0.13 -18.61
N ALA A 120 0.73 0.68 -17.55
CA ALA A 120 0.35 0.25 -16.20
C ALA A 120 -1.02 -0.45 -16.14
N TYR A 121 -2.01 -0.04 -16.95
CA TYR A 121 -3.31 -0.72 -16.98
C TYR A 121 -3.22 -2.06 -17.72
N THR A 122 -2.48 -2.13 -18.82
CA THR A 122 -2.26 -3.36 -19.57
C THR A 122 -1.54 -4.40 -18.71
N VAL A 123 -0.46 -3.99 -18.04
CA VAL A 123 0.31 -4.86 -17.15
C VAL A 123 -0.55 -5.34 -15.98
N PHE A 124 -1.24 -4.43 -15.30
CA PHE A 124 -2.08 -4.83 -14.16
C PHE A 124 -3.26 -5.71 -14.59
N THR A 125 -3.89 -5.47 -15.74
CA THR A 125 -4.97 -6.33 -16.25
C THR A 125 -4.46 -7.73 -16.59
N ARG A 126 -3.25 -7.86 -17.18
CA ARG A 126 -2.61 -9.16 -17.42
C ARG A 126 -2.27 -9.89 -16.13
N MET A 127 -1.76 -9.15 -15.14
CA MET A 127 -1.48 -9.64 -13.80
C MET A 127 -2.74 -10.21 -13.12
N LEU A 128 -3.86 -9.48 -13.19
CA LEU A 128 -5.16 -9.94 -12.69
C LEU A 128 -5.66 -11.19 -13.43
N ALA A 129 -5.51 -11.24 -14.77
CA ALA A 129 -5.88 -12.41 -15.56
C ALA A 129 -5.02 -13.64 -15.20
N GLY A 130 -3.77 -13.43 -14.78
CA GLY A 130 -2.87 -14.46 -14.27
C GLY A 130 -3.10 -14.83 -12.80
N GLY A 131 -4.02 -14.16 -12.10
CA GLY A 131 -4.31 -14.42 -10.69
C GLY A 131 -3.32 -13.82 -9.69
N HIS A 132 -2.46 -12.90 -10.12
CA HIS A 132 -1.40 -12.30 -9.30
C HIS A 132 -1.40 -10.77 -9.47
N PRO A 133 -2.09 -10.00 -8.63
CA PRO A 133 -2.68 -10.40 -7.36
C PRO A 133 -4.02 -11.16 -7.52
N PRO A 134 -4.46 -11.95 -6.52
CA PRO A 134 -5.75 -12.62 -6.56
C PRO A 134 -6.92 -11.65 -6.67
N SER A 135 -7.93 -12.02 -7.46
CA SER A 135 -9.19 -11.27 -7.56
C SER A 135 -10.14 -11.52 -6.38
N ASP A 136 -10.02 -12.67 -5.70
CA ASP A 136 -10.76 -12.96 -4.48
C ASP A 136 -10.21 -12.16 -3.29
N TRP A 137 -11.10 -11.59 -2.47
CA TRP A 137 -10.71 -10.75 -1.34
C TRP A 137 -10.02 -11.55 -0.23
N VAL A 138 -10.48 -12.77 0.05
CA VAL A 138 -9.93 -13.61 1.12
C VAL A 138 -8.51 -14.04 0.75
N ALA A 139 -8.31 -14.51 -0.48
CA ALA A 139 -6.99 -14.86 -1.01
C ALA A 139 -6.04 -13.65 -1.03
N LEU A 140 -6.50 -12.51 -1.54
CA LEU A 140 -5.71 -11.27 -1.59
C LEU A 140 -5.23 -10.84 -0.20
N ARG A 141 -6.13 -10.88 0.78
CA ARG A 141 -5.80 -10.53 2.17
C ARG A 141 -4.84 -11.54 2.79
N ALA A 142 -5.01 -12.84 2.52
CA ALA A 142 -4.11 -13.86 3.02
C ALA A 142 -2.68 -13.65 2.49
N GLU A 143 -2.51 -13.37 1.19
CA GLU A 143 -1.19 -13.07 0.61
C GLU A 143 -0.61 -11.76 1.16
N ALA A 144 -1.44 -10.72 1.35
CA ALA A 144 -0.99 -9.44 1.90
C ALA A 144 -0.68 -9.45 3.42
N SER A 145 -1.20 -10.45 4.15
CA SER A 145 -0.93 -10.68 5.57
C SER A 145 0.18 -11.72 5.81
N ASP A 146 0.76 -12.30 4.76
CA ASP A 146 1.82 -13.29 4.94
C ASP A 146 3.13 -12.64 5.40
N LYS A 147 3.76 -13.22 6.42
CA LYS A 147 4.80 -12.61 7.26
C LYS A 147 6.14 -12.33 6.57
N LYS A 148 6.30 -12.69 5.29
CA LYS A 148 7.45 -12.24 4.48
C LYS A 148 7.42 -10.73 4.19
N ALA A 149 6.31 -10.07 4.47
CA ALA A 149 6.00 -8.69 4.11
C ALA A 149 6.48 -7.61 5.11
N VAL A 150 7.48 -7.86 5.95
CA VAL A 150 7.91 -6.89 6.99
C VAL A 150 9.21 -6.21 6.55
N THR A 151 9.13 -5.35 5.55
CA THR A 151 10.11 -4.26 5.42
C THR A 151 9.68 -3.15 6.38
N PRO A 152 10.58 -2.62 7.24
CA PRO A 152 10.30 -1.41 8.00
C PRO A 152 10.19 -0.25 7.00
N VAL A 153 8.98 0.03 6.53
CA VAL A 153 8.72 1.22 5.74
C VAL A 153 8.95 2.41 6.67
N ALA A 154 9.92 3.25 6.34
CA ALA A 154 10.34 4.39 7.13
C ALA A 154 9.26 5.49 7.15
N ASN A 155 8.21 5.29 7.96
CA ASN A 155 7.50 6.36 8.63
C ASN A 155 6.83 5.85 9.93
N PRO A 156 7.61 5.71 11.03
CA PRO A 156 7.12 5.16 12.30
C PRO A 156 6.17 6.09 13.07
N ALA A 157 5.96 7.35 12.63
CA ALA A 157 5.13 8.30 13.36
C ALA A 157 3.62 8.03 13.20
N SER A 158 3.17 7.61 12.01
CA SER A 158 1.75 7.39 11.71
C SER A 158 1.31 5.92 11.92
N CYS A 159 2.25 4.97 11.97
CA CYS A 159 1.95 3.54 11.99
C CYS A 159 1.89 2.97 13.41
N ARG A 160 0.71 2.54 13.87
CA ARG A 160 0.61 1.65 15.03
C ARG A 160 0.63 0.19 14.57
N PRO A 161 1.35 -0.73 15.23
CA PRO A 161 1.32 -2.14 14.87
C PRO A 161 -0.09 -2.69 15.07
N ALA A 162 -0.68 -3.26 14.02
CA ALA A 162 -1.99 -3.90 14.10
C ALA A 162 -1.87 -5.16 14.98
N GLY A 163 -2.43 -5.14 16.19
CA GLY A 163 -2.46 -6.30 17.09
C GLY A 163 -1.88 -6.13 18.50
N ALA A 164 -1.57 -4.91 18.96
CA ALA A 164 -1.31 -4.66 20.38
C ALA A 164 -2.61 -4.66 21.21
N GLY A 165 -3.26 -5.83 21.29
CA GLY A 165 -4.37 -6.06 22.21
C GLY A 165 -3.92 -5.80 23.65
N ALA A 166 -4.56 -4.83 24.29
CA ALA A 166 -4.42 -4.57 25.72
C ALA A 166 -4.74 -5.84 26.53
N ARG A 167 -3.70 -6.54 26.99
CA ARG A 167 -3.85 -7.51 28.08
C ARG A 167 -3.80 -6.73 29.38
N GLY A 168 -4.97 -6.38 29.89
CA GLY A 168 -5.11 -5.96 31.27
C GLY A 168 -4.79 -7.11 32.21
N THR A 169 -4.06 -6.82 33.29
CA THR A 169 -4.24 -7.52 34.56
C THR A 169 -4.49 -6.50 35.64
N ARG A 170 -5.77 -6.27 35.87
CA ARG A 170 -6.31 -5.76 37.13
C ARG A 170 -6.01 -6.82 38.20
N SER A 171 -5.10 -6.54 39.12
CA SER A 171 -5.00 -7.28 40.38
C SER A 171 -5.08 -6.28 41.52
N GLY A 172 -6.27 -6.16 42.10
CA GLY A 172 -6.43 -5.54 43.39
C GLY A 172 -5.97 -6.49 44.49
N ARG A 173 -5.29 -5.96 45.51
CA ARG A 173 -5.41 -6.50 46.86
C ARG A 173 -5.64 -5.37 47.85
N ARG A 174 -6.75 -5.54 48.56
CA ARG A 174 -7.28 -4.77 49.68
C ARG A 174 -6.68 -5.34 50.97
N ARG A 175 -6.67 -4.51 52.04
CA ARG A 175 -6.52 -4.84 53.48
C ARG A 175 -5.08 -5.15 53.95
N VAL A 176 -4.62 -4.80 55.16
CA VAL A 176 -5.32 -4.44 56.42
C VAL A 176 -4.40 -3.61 57.34
N ARG A 177 -5.02 -2.91 58.30
CA ARG A 177 -4.44 -2.18 59.44
C ARG A 177 -3.43 -3.01 60.25
N SER A 178 -2.46 -2.34 60.87
CA SER A 178 -2.15 -2.43 62.31
C SER A 178 -1.47 -1.14 62.72
#